data_AF-A0A1G6GGB1-F1
#
_entry.id   AF-A0A1G6GGB1-F1
#
_cell.length_a   1.000
_cell.length_b   1.000
_cell.length_c   1.000
_cell.angle_alpha   90.00
_cell.angle_beta   90.00
_cell.angle_gamma   90.00
#
_symmetry.space_group_name_H-M   'P 1'
#
loop_
_entity.id
_entity.type
_entity.pdbx_description
1 polymer ?
#
loop_
_entity_poly.entity_id
_entity_poly.type
_entity_poly.pdbx_seq_one_letter_code
_entity_poly.pdbx_strand_id
1 'polypeptide(L)'
;MAAASTVALLGGGAVVATSAQASPSLPPRTAEQLLVDVQSPTVQALSGTVQTSADLGLPALPTGTGTSSSDPTALLSGDNTVRVWLDGQDRSRVSVIGSNEETSIIHNGSDVWTYSSADRTAKHLTANRTATEHQPTPVPSGAPTTPQQAAQQVLAAMDPSTTVTTSGTARVAGRDAYELVLTPAATEDTLVQSVTFAIDAETHLVLDVTVLGKGVDKPALQVGYSKIDYTSPDAGLFTFTAPAGTTVQEVAPPTQADKQAPTDATKTDQAKPTVVGDGWDTVVVTKTGSALTSTSGTDNAQAQQAKALLDSLPRVSGDWGSGRLLTGTLFSAVLTDDGRVAVGAVPADRLYAALR
;
A
#
# COMPACT_ATOMS: atom_id res chain seq x y z
N MET A 1 -15.37 66.80 -37.23
CA MET A 1 -16.37 65.79 -36.83
C MET A 1 -15.65 64.47 -36.62
N ALA A 2 -16.17 63.68 -35.68
CA ALA A 2 -15.49 62.69 -34.87
C ALA A 2 -14.97 61.44 -35.60
N ALA A 3 -14.00 60.82 -34.93
CA ALA A 3 -13.38 59.54 -35.20
C ALA A 3 -14.31 58.34 -35.01
N ALA A 4 -13.98 57.22 -35.67
CA ALA A 4 -14.23 55.87 -35.17
C ALA A 4 -13.16 54.93 -35.76
N SER A 5 -12.11 54.70 -34.98
CA SER A 5 -11.09 53.68 -35.22
C SER A 5 -11.52 52.39 -34.55
N THR A 6 -11.83 51.34 -35.30
CA THR A 6 -11.98 49.99 -34.77
C THR A 6 -10.66 49.23 -34.94
N VAL A 7 -9.90 49.15 -33.86
CA VAL A 7 -8.77 48.22 -33.72
C VAL A 7 -9.36 46.87 -33.31
N ALA A 8 -9.37 45.91 -34.22
CA ALA A 8 -9.62 44.51 -33.89
C ALA A 8 -8.34 43.91 -33.28
N LEU A 9 -8.35 43.75 -31.96
CA LEU A 9 -7.35 42.98 -31.23
C LEU A 9 -7.49 41.50 -31.63
N LEU A 10 -6.62 41.02 -32.52
CA LEU A 10 -6.39 39.59 -32.70
C LEU A 10 -5.61 39.09 -31.48
N GLY A 11 -6.34 38.62 -30.47
CA GLY A 11 -5.77 37.94 -29.32
C GLY A 11 -5.10 36.64 -29.75
N GLY A 12 -3.78 36.56 -29.59
CA GLY A 12 -3.01 35.34 -29.73
C GLY A 12 -3.36 34.36 -28.61
N GLY A 13 -4.32 33.48 -28.85
CA GLY A 13 -4.53 32.29 -28.03
C GLY A 13 -3.56 31.20 -28.47
N ALA A 14 -2.51 30.95 -27.69
CA ALA A 14 -1.72 29.73 -27.83
C ALA A 14 -2.64 28.55 -27.49
N VAL A 15 -3.14 27.87 -28.52
CA VAL A 15 -3.80 26.58 -28.36
C VAL A 15 -2.71 25.59 -27.96
N VAL A 16 -2.58 25.30 -26.67
CA VAL A 16 -1.82 24.14 -26.22
C VAL A 16 -2.60 22.94 -26.72
N ALA A 17 -2.18 22.40 -27.87
CA ALA A 17 -2.67 21.12 -28.36
C ALA A 17 -2.25 20.07 -27.33
N THR A 18 -3.18 19.69 -26.45
CA THR A 18 -3.06 18.47 -25.68
C THR A 18 -3.13 17.33 -26.68
N SER A 19 -1.98 16.85 -27.15
CA SER A 19 -1.93 15.63 -27.94
C SER A 19 -2.48 14.52 -27.05
N ALA A 20 -3.70 14.07 -27.33
CA ALA A 20 -4.18 12.78 -26.84
C ALA A 20 -3.16 11.75 -27.32
N GLN A 21 -2.29 11.30 -26.42
CA GLN A 21 -1.34 10.25 -26.75
C GLN A 21 -2.17 9.01 -27.03
N ALA A 22 -2.19 8.57 -28.30
CA ALA A 22 -2.85 7.34 -28.67
C ALA A 22 -2.26 6.19 -27.86
N SER A 23 -3.11 5.29 -27.39
CA SER A 23 -2.66 4.05 -26.74
C SER A 23 -1.66 3.32 -27.65
N PRO A 24 -0.58 2.76 -27.10
CA PRO A 24 0.44 2.09 -27.90
C PRO A 24 -0.14 0.94 -28.73
N SER A 25 0.25 0.83 -29.99
CA SER A 25 -0.16 -0.31 -30.83
C SER A 25 0.76 -1.50 -30.56
N LEU A 26 0.44 -2.30 -29.54
CA LEU A 26 1.18 -3.52 -29.21
C LEU A 26 0.54 -4.77 -29.83
N PRO A 27 1.32 -5.84 -30.11
CA PRO A 27 0.77 -7.12 -30.51
C PRO A 27 -0.24 -7.66 -29.48
N PRO A 28 -1.34 -8.31 -29.90
CA PRO A 28 -2.30 -8.84 -28.95
C PRO A 28 -1.68 -9.91 -28.06
N ARG A 29 -1.99 -9.86 -26.76
CA ARG A 29 -1.62 -10.85 -25.75
C ARG A 29 -2.88 -11.35 -25.06
N THR A 30 -2.88 -12.62 -24.65
CA THR A 30 -3.98 -13.17 -23.86
C THR A 30 -3.77 -12.90 -22.37
N ALA A 31 -4.85 -12.98 -21.58
CA ALA A 31 -4.77 -12.79 -20.14
C ALA A 31 -3.84 -13.81 -19.46
N GLU A 32 -3.85 -15.06 -19.94
CA GLU A 32 -3.00 -16.14 -19.43
C GLU A 32 -1.53 -15.87 -19.68
N GLN A 33 -1.19 -15.32 -20.85
CA GLN A 33 0.18 -14.92 -21.16
C GLN A 33 0.66 -13.82 -20.22
N LEU A 34 -0.16 -12.78 -20.02
CA LEU A 34 0.19 -11.67 -19.14
C LEU A 34 0.30 -12.09 -17.66
N LEU A 35 -0.52 -13.04 -17.20
CA LEU A 35 -0.39 -13.61 -15.85
C LEU A 35 0.94 -14.36 -15.65
N VAL A 36 1.42 -15.04 -16.69
CA VAL A 36 2.73 -15.70 -16.67
C VAL A 36 3.84 -14.65 -16.67
N ASP A 37 3.72 -13.63 -17.53
CA ASP A 37 4.70 -12.55 -17.67
C ASP A 37 4.90 -11.79 -16.34
N VAL A 38 3.83 -11.44 -15.64
CA VAL A 38 3.87 -10.74 -14.33
C VAL A 38 4.67 -11.50 -13.26
N GLN A 39 4.70 -12.83 -13.34
CA GLN A 39 5.44 -13.66 -12.38
C GLN A 39 6.93 -13.74 -12.69
N SER A 40 7.35 -13.37 -13.90
CA SER A 40 8.73 -13.49 -14.37
C SER A 40 9.25 -12.18 -14.97
N PRO A 41 9.27 -11.07 -14.20
CA PRO A 41 9.84 -9.82 -14.68
C PRO A 41 11.35 -9.99 -14.97
N THR A 42 11.82 -9.45 -16.08
CA THR A 42 13.22 -9.62 -16.52
C THR A 42 14.16 -8.52 -15.99
N VAL A 43 13.64 -7.60 -15.19
CA VAL A 43 14.40 -6.45 -14.65
C VAL A 43 15.28 -6.90 -13.49
N GLN A 44 16.59 -6.73 -13.64
CA GLN A 44 17.55 -7.01 -12.57
C GLN A 44 17.95 -5.76 -11.80
N ALA A 45 17.94 -4.59 -12.44
CA ALA A 45 18.28 -3.34 -11.81
C ALA A 45 17.33 -2.24 -12.29
N LEU A 46 16.94 -1.35 -11.38
CA LEU A 46 16.14 -0.19 -11.71
C LEU A 46 16.32 0.92 -10.68
N SER A 47 16.04 2.14 -11.11
CA SER A 47 15.68 3.25 -10.24
C SER A 47 14.31 3.81 -10.65
N GLY A 48 13.49 4.18 -9.67
CA GLY A 48 12.15 4.65 -9.96
C GLY A 48 11.56 5.51 -8.87
N THR A 49 10.55 6.28 -9.25
CA THR A 49 9.68 7.04 -8.33
C THR A 49 8.29 6.47 -8.41
N VAL A 50 7.84 5.82 -7.34
CA VAL A 50 6.49 5.29 -7.17
C VAL A 50 5.64 6.34 -6.48
N GLN A 51 4.45 6.57 -7.02
CA GLN A 51 3.40 7.35 -6.40
C GLN A 51 2.34 6.37 -5.91
N THR A 52 1.91 6.54 -4.66
CA THR A 52 0.77 5.82 -4.12
C THR A 52 -0.30 6.83 -3.78
N SER A 53 -1.53 6.59 -4.21
CA SER A 53 -2.70 7.37 -3.82
C SER A 53 -3.75 6.45 -3.21
N ALA A 54 -4.41 6.92 -2.16
CA ALA A 54 -5.47 6.19 -1.47
C ALA A 54 -6.63 7.14 -1.18
N ASP A 55 -7.73 6.97 -1.90
CA ASP A 55 -9.01 7.66 -1.67
C ASP A 55 -10.05 6.65 -1.17
N LEU A 56 -9.88 6.29 0.10
CA LEU A 56 -10.72 5.28 0.75
C LEU A 56 -12.03 5.84 1.29
N GLY A 57 -12.39 7.09 0.96
CA GLY A 57 -13.64 7.72 1.42
C GLY A 57 -13.74 7.86 2.94
N LEU A 58 -12.59 7.93 3.63
CA LEU A 58 -12.55 7.97 5.08
C LEU A 58 -13.06 9.32 5.61
N PRO A 59 -13.72 9.34 6.79
CA PRO A 59 -14.06 10.58 7.46
C PRO A 59 -12.82 11.44 7.68
N ALA A 60 -12.93 12.76 7.48
CA ALA A 60 -11.86 13.69 7.79
C ALA A 60 -11.48 13.54 9.27
N LEU A 61 -10.26 13.07 9.52
CA LEU A 61 -9.70 13.02 10.87
C LEU A 61 -9.34 14.45 11.29
N PRO A 62 -9.59 14.85 12.56
CA PRO A 62 -9.06 16.10 13.08
C PRO A 62 -7.55 16.17 12.82
N THR A 63 -7.11 17.19 12.10
CA THR A 63 -5.70 17.38 11.73
C THR A 63 -4.87 17.51 13.00
N GLY A 64 -3.99 16.52 13.24
CA GLY A 64 -3.25 16.40 14.50
C GLY A 64 -3.03 14.98 14.99
N THR A 65 -3.43 13.96 14.22
CA THR A 65 -2.96 12.59 14.42
C THR A 65 -1.44 12.60 14.32
N GLY A 66 -0.77 12.59 15.46
CA GLY A 66 0.68 12.44 15.58
C GLY A 66 1.17 11.06 15.18
N THR A 67 0.65 10.50 14.09
CA THR A 67 1.43 9.57 13.27
C THR A 67 2.59 10.40 12.76
N SER A 68 3.75 10.25 13.38
CA SER A 68 4.97 10.74 12.75
C SER A 68 5.00 10.15 11.34
N SER A 69 5.41 10.91 10.34
CA SER A 69 5.58 10.38 8.97
C SER A 69 6.75 9.36 8.88
N SER A 70 7.33 9.01 10.04
CA SER A 70 8.20 7.86 10.29
C SER A 70 7.45 6.57 10.68
N ASP A 71 6.13 6.60 10.93
CA ASP A 71 5.34 5.39 11.18
C ASP A 71 4.99 4.70 9.85
N PRO A 72 5.29 3.41 9.66
CA PRO A 72 4.99 2.69 8.42
C PRO A 72 3.49 2.62 8.08
N THR A 73 2.62 2.82 9.07
CA THR A 73 1.17 2.91 8.86
C THR A 73 0.73 4.24 8.26
N ALA A 74 1.54 5.31 8.34
CA ALA A 74 1.27 6.59 7.68
C ALA A 74 1.36 6.47 6.14
N LEU A 75 2.11 5.46 5.64
CA LEU A 75 2.20 5.13 4.21
C LEU A 75 0.90 4.53 3.64
N LEU A 76 -0.03 4.11 4.50
CA LEU A 76 -1.29 3.48 4.10
C LEU A 76 -2.41 4.50 3.85
N SER A 77 -2.20 5.78 4.19
CA SER A 77 -3.19 6.84 4.03
C SER A 77 -2.64 8.02 3.23
N GLY A 78 -3.36 8.41 2.17
CA GLY A 78 -3.06 9.60 1.36
C GLY A 78 -2.00 9.39 0.28
N ASP A 79 -1.58 10.51 -0.33
CA ASP A 79 -0.61 10.51 -1.41
C ASP A 79 0.82 10.43 -0.86
N ASN A 80 1.56 9.39 -1.24
CA ASN A 80 2.96 9.21 -0.85
C ASN A 80 3.85 9.08 -2.08
N THR A 81 5.06 9.62 -1.96
CA THR A 81 6.11 9.47 -2.98
C THR A 81 7.23 8.60 -2.42
N VAL A 82 7.48 7.50 -3.11
CA VAL A 82 8.49 6.50 -2.74
C VAL A 82 9.54 6.46 -3.83
N ARG A 83 10.81 6.54 -3.46
CA ARG A 83 11.93 6.30 -4.37
C ARG A 83 12.44 4.89 -4.15
N VAL A 84 12.64 4.17 -5.24
CA VAL A 84 13.03 2.77 -5.24
C VAL A 84 14.28 2.62 -6.07
N TRP A 85 15.25 1.88 -5.55
CA TRP A 85 16.44 1.43 -6.27
C TRP A 85 16.62 -0.05 -6.02
N LEU A 86 16.91 -0.79 -7.08
CA LEU A 86 17.15 -2.23 -7.07
C LEU A 86 18.37 -2.53 -7.92
N ASP A 87 19.22 -3.44 -7.46
CA ASP A 87 20.36 -3.94 -8.19
C ASP A 87 20.62 -5.40 -7.78
N GLY A 88 20.00 -6.31 -8.51
CA GLY A 88 19.97 -7.74 -8.22
C GLY A 88 19.11 -8.08 -7.01
N GLN A 89 19.35 -9.27 -6.44
CA GLN A 89 18.62 -9.79 -5.28
C GLN A 89 19.16 -9.28 -3.94
N ASP A 90 20.41 -8.79 -3.94
CA ASP A 90 21.13 -8.49 -2.71
C ASP A 90 21.20 -6.99 -2.39
N ARG A 91 20.79 -6.11 -3.30
CA ARG A 91 20.86 -4.66 -3.10
C ARG A 91 19.54 -3.99 -3.44
N SER A 92 18.99 -3.29 -2.46
CA SER A 92 17.80 -2.48 -2.63
C SER A 92 17.81 -1.27 -1.72
N ARG A 93 17.25 -0.16 -2.16
CA ARG A 93 16.93 0.99 -1.31
C ARG A 93 15.51 1.43 -1.59
N VAL A 94 14.77 1.69 -0.52
CA VAL A 94 13.44 2.29 -0.59
C VAL A 94 13.41 3.49 0.32
N SER A 95 13.05 4.65 -0.21
CA SER A 95 13.01 5.91 0.53
C SER A 95 11.65 6.56 0.37
N VAL A 96 10.93 6.74 1.46
CA VAL A 96 9.72 7.54 1.52
C VAL A 96 10.12 8.98 1.75
N ILE A 97 9.69 9.87 0.86
CA ILE A 97 9.98 11.30 0.95
C ILE A 97 8.71 12.01 1.44
N GLY A 98 8.77 12.55 2.65
CA GLY A 98 7.77 13.48 3.18
C GLY A 98 8.17 14.93 2.93
N SER A 99 7.29 15.87 3.27
CA SER A 99 7.52 17.31 3.02
C SER A 99 8.81 17.84 3.67
N ASN A 100 9.15 17.37 4.87
CA ASN A 100 10.41 17.67 5.59
C ASN A 100 11.08 16.38 6.11
N GLU A 101 10.61 15.26 5.57
CA GLU A 101 10.76 13.85 5.91
C GLU A 101 11.62 12.97 5.03
N GLU A 102 12.51 12.12 5.55
CA GLU A 102 12.89 10.90 4.85
C GLU A 102 12.89 9.70 5.79
N THR A 103 12.18 8.66 5.39
CA THR A 103 12.33 7.31 5.96
C THR A 103 12.91 6.40 4.91
N SER A 104 14.03 5.74 5.22
CA SER A 104 14.78 4.92 4.26
C SER A 104 15.02 3.52 4.79
N ILE A 105 14.85 2.52 3.94
CA ILE A 105 15.27 1.13 4.15
C ILE A 105 16.31 0.81 3.09
N ILE A 106 17.50 0.37 3.51
CA ILE A 106 18.62 0.04 2.62
C ILE A 106 19.05 -1.39 2.93
N HIS A 107 19.07 -2.23 1.93
CA HIS A 107 19.59 -3.60 1.97
C HIS A 107 20.80 -3.69 1.07
N ASN A 108 21.89 -4.23 1.59
CA ASN A 108 23.13 -4.46 0.86
C ASN A 108 23.82 -5.71 1.38
N GLY A 109 23.68 -6.82 0.66
CA GLY A 109 24.28 -8.09 1.05
C GLY A 109 23.61 -8.67 2.29
N SER A 110 24.28 -8.68 3.43
CA SER A 110 23.69 -9.10 4.72
C SER A 110 23.17 -7.93 5.54
N ASP A 111 23.49 -6.70 5.16
CA ASP A 111 23.23 -5.52 5.97
C ASP A 111 21.90 -4.90 5.59
N VAL A 112 21.07 -4.64 6.59
CA VAL A 112 19.80 -3.94 6.47
C VAL A 112 19.85 -2.73 7.40
N TRP A 113 19.66 -1.55 6.82
CA TRP A 113 19.57 -0.29 7.53
C TRP A 113 18.16 0.26 7.42
N THR A 114 17.62 0.77 8.53
CA THR A 114 16.44 1.63 8.53
C THR A 114 16.82 2.98 9.10
N TYR A 115 16.43 4.08 8.45
CA TYR A 115 16.75 5.44 8.86
C TYR A 115 15.48 6.29 8.90
N SER A 116 15.33 7.09 9.96
CA SER A 116 14.32 8.14 10.10
C SER A 116 15.04 9.49 10.27
N SER A 117 14.80 10.42 9.35
CA SER A 117 15.35 11.78 9.46
C SER A 117 14.67 12.61 10.54
N ALA A 118 13.38 12.36 10.79
CA ALA A 118 12.59 13.02 11.81
C ALA A 118 13.19 12.78 13.20
N ASP A 119 13.49 11.53 13.49
CA ASP A 119 14.03 11.09 14.78
C ASP A 119 15.56 11.18 14.84
N ARG A 120 16.22 11.39 13.68
CA ARG A 120 17.68 11.24 13.50
C ARG A 120 18.18 9.92 14.08
N THR A 121 17.48 8.84 13.77
CA THR A 121 17.83 7.50 14.23
C THR A 121 18.07 6.58 13.06
N ALA A 122 19.06 5.71 13.19
CA ALA A 122 19.32 4.63 12.27
C ALA A 122 19.36 3.32 13.05
N LYS A 123 18.75 2.27 12.50
CA LYS A 123 18.89 0.91 13.00
C LYS A 123 19.64 0.09 11.96
N HIS A 124 20.53 -0.75 12.44
CA HIS A 124 21.30 -1.67 11.62
C HIS A 124 21.03 -3.10 12.05
N LEU A 125 20.83 -3.96 11.06
CA LEU A 125 20.63 -5.39 11.25
C LEU A 125 21.52 -6.13 10.26
N THR A 126 22.35 -7.04 10.76
CA THR A 126 23.03 -8.02 9.91
C THR A 126 22.21 -9.32 9.88
N ALA A 127 21.61 -9.62 8.72
CA ALA A 127 20.84 -10.83 8.51
C ALA A 127 21.76 -12.05 8.39
N ASN A 128 21.54 -13.06 9.24
CA ASN A 128 22.21 -14.36 9.10
C ASN A 128 21.59 -15.15 7.94
N ARG A 129 22.23 -15.13 6.76
CA ARG A 129 21.95 -16.10 5.67
C ARG A 129 22.40 -17.50 6.11
N THR A 130 21.63 -18.19 6.94
CA THR A 130 21.76 -19.65 7.03
C THR A 130 20.97 -20.24 5.86
N ALA A 131 21.72 -20.81 4.92
CA ALA A 131 21.23 -21.33 3.66
C ALA A 131 20.36 -22.58 3.87
N THR A 132 19.05 -22.39 4.00
CA THR A 132 18.04 -23.43 3.75
C THR A 132 16.79 -22.76 3.18
N GLU A 133 16.53 -23.04 1.90
CA GLU A 133 15.28 -22.87 1.15
C GLU A 133 14.58 -21.51 1.16
N HIS A 134 14.55 -20.84 -0.01
CA HIS A 134 13.45 -20.01 -0.57
C HIS A 134 12.55 -19.20 0.39
N GLN A 135 13.05 -18.72 1.52
CA GLN A 135 12.33 -17.73 2.33
C GLN A 135 12.65 -16.36 1.73
N PRO A 136 11.63 -15.61 1.26
CA PRO A 136 11.79 -14.18 1.00
C PRO A 136 12.41 -13.57 2.26
N THR A 137 13.49 -12.80 2.10
CA THR A 137 13.99 -11.94 3.18
C THR A 137 12.80 -11.21 3.78
N PRO A 138 12.56 -11.28 5.10
CA PRO A 138 11.46 -10.57 5.72
C PRO A 138 11.63 -9.09 5.41
N VAL A 139 10.86 -8.57 4.45
CA VAL A 139 10.68 -7.13 4.31
C VAL A 139 10.08 -6.67 5.64
N PRO A 140 10.66 -5.67 6.31
CA PRO A 140 10.08 -5.13 7.52
C PRO A 140 8.61 -4.82 7.25
N SER A 141 7.73 -5.31 8.12
CA SER A 141 6.30 -4.96 8.11
C SER A 141 6.19 -3.43 8.12
N GLY A 142 5.78 -2.85 6.99
CA GLY A 142 5.82 -1.40 6.78
C GLY A 142 6.71 -0.88 5.64
N ALA A 143 7.47 -1.73 4.95
CA ALA A 143 8.15 -1.31 3.72
C ALA A 143 7.12 -0.86 2.66
N PRO A 144 7.33 0.28 1.98
CA PRO A 144 6.41 0.72 0.94
C PRO A 144 6.31 -0.34 -0.17
N THR A 145 5.08 -0.70 -0.52
CA THR A 145 4.80 -1.72 -1.53
C THR A 145 5.09 -1.17 -2.93
N THR A 146 6.04 -1.79 -3.65
CA THR A 146 6.22 -1.51 -5.09
C THR A 146 5.02 -2.01 -5.89
N PRO A 147 4.75 -1.50 -7.11
CA PRO A 147 3.65 -2.02 -7.94
C PRO A 147 3.75 -3.52 -8.18
N GLN A 148 4.96 -4.05 -8.38
CA GLN A 148 5.21 -5.49 -8.52
C GLN A 148 4.82 -6.29 -7.28
N GLN A 149 5.17 -5.81 -6.08
CA GLN A 149 4.77 -6.46 -4.83
C GLN A 149 3.25 -6.36 -4.58
N ALA A 150 2.63 -5.23 -4.94
CA ALA A 150 1.19 -5.05 -4.83
C ALA A 150 0.45 -6.05 -5.74
N ALA A 151 0.92 -6.20 -6.98
CA ALA A 151 0.38 -7.20 -7.90
C ALA A 151 0.54 -8.62 -7.35
N GLN A 152 1.72 -8.97 -6.82
CA GLN A 152 1.96 -10.29 -6.21
C GLN A 152 1.02 -10.56 -5.02
N GLN A 153 0.75 -9.56 -4.18
CA GLN A 153 -0.21 -9.69 -3.07
C GLN A 153 -1.63 -9.94 -3.57
N VAL A 154 -2.07 -9.21 -4.60
CA VAL A 154 -3.38 -9.42 -5.23
C VAL A 154 -3.46 -10.80 -5.86
N LEU A 155 -2.43 -11.22 -6.62
CA LEU A 155 -2.37 -12.54 -7.24
C LEU A 155 -2.40 -13.67 -6.21
N ALA A 156 -1.73 -13.50 -5.06
CA ALA A 156 -1.75 -14.48 -3.97
C ALA A 156 -3.12 -14.59 -3.28
N ALA A 157 -3.93 -13.54 -3.34
CA ALA A 157 -5.30 -13.51 -2.81
C ALA A 157 -6.36 -13.92 -3.84
N MET A 158 -5.99 -14.15 -5.11
CA MET A 158 -6.93 -14.58 -6.14
C MET A 158 -7.51 -15.95 -5.82
N ASP A 159 -8.83 -16.03 -5.93
CA ASP A 159 -9.57 -17.29 -5.91
C ASP A 159 -10.07 -17.68 -7.33
N PRO A 160 -10.53 -18.92 -7.53
CA PRO A 160 -11.05 -19.40 -8.82
C PRO A 160 -12.25 -18.63 -9.39
N SER A 161 -12.92 -17.81 -8.58
CA SER A 161 -14.01 -16.93 -8.98
C SER A 161 -13.51 -15.59 -9.52
N THR A 162 -12.21 -15.40 -9.71
CA THR A 162 -11.67 -14.19 -10.36
C THR A 162 -11.68 -14.34 -11.87
N THR A 163 -12.38 -13.44 -12.57
CA THR A 163 -12.30 -13.33 -14.03
C THR A 163 -11.11 -12.46 -14.39
N VAL A 164 -10.27 -12.93 -15.32
CA VAL A 164 -9.09 -12.20 -15.78
C VAL A 164 -9.23 -11.89 -17.26
N THR A 165 -9.09 -10.61 -17.62
CA THR A 165 -9.26 -10.13 -18.99
C THR A 165 -8.18 -9.11 -19.34
N THR A 166 -8.03 -8.80 -20.62
CA THR A 166 -7.15 -7.73 -21.10
C THR A 166 -8.00 -6.53 -21.52
N SER A 167 -7.71 -5.32 -21.01
CA SER A 167 -8.43 -4.10 -21.40
C SER A 167 -7.78 -3.33 -22.56
N GLY A 168 -6.57 -3.74 -22.96
CA GLY A 168 -5.83 -3.13 -24.07
C GLY A 168 -4.42 -2.76 -23.64
N THR A 169 -4.03 -1.52 -23.91
CA THR A 169 -2.66 -1.02 -23.75
C THR A 169 -2.65 0.39 -23.19
N ALA A 170 -1.70 0.68 -22.33
CA ALA A 170 -1.48 1.98 -21.72
C ALA A 170 -0.02 2.41 -21.85
N ARG A 171 0.25 3.66 -21.47
CA ARG A 171 1.61 4.16 -21.30
C ARG A 171 1.81 4.66 -19.87
N VAL A 172 2.75 4.06 -19.15
CA VAL A 172 3.04 4.36 -17.73
C VAL A 172 4.51 4.70 -17.59
N ALA A 173 4.84 5.82 -16.93
CA ALA A 173 6.22 6.31 -16.79
C ALA A 173 7.03 6.37 -18.11
N GLY A 174 6.36 6.63 -19.24
CA GLY A 174 6.99 6.65 -20.57
C GLY A 174 7.22 5.28 -21.22
N ARG A 175 6.72 4.20 -20.61
CA ARG A 175 6.84 2.82 -21.10
C ARG A 175 5.50 2.32 -21.63
N ASP A 176 5.54 1.52 -22.69
CA ASP A 176 4.36 0.87 -23.23
C ASP A 176 4.00 -0.34 -22.39
N ALA A 177 2.73 -0.50 -22.07
CA ALA A 177 2.25 -1.51 -21.17
C ALA A 177 0.98 -2.19 -21.69
N TYR A 178 0.83 -3.48 -21.41
CA TYR A 178 -0.43 -4.18 -21.52
C TYR A 178 -1.24 -3.99 -20.24
N GLU A 179 -2.55 -3.93 -20.36
CA GLU A 179 -3.43 -3.88 -19.19
C GLU A 179 -4.10 -5.23 -18.95
N LEU A 180 -3.92 -5.75 -17.73
CA LEU A 180 -4.58 -6.95 -17.23
C LEU A 180 -5.59 -6.54 -16.16
N VAL A 181 -6.86 -6.90 -16.34
CA VAL A 181 -7.95 -6.57 -15.42
C VAL A 181 -8.44 -7.84 -14.73
N LEU A 182 -8.45 -7.80 -13.41
CA LEU A 182 -8.96 -8.82 -12.53
C LEU A 182 -10.30 -8.34 -11.96
N THR A 183 -11.34 -9.15 -12.11
CA THR A 183 -12.70 -8.83 -11.66
C THR A 183 -13.24 -9.98 -10.80
N PRO A 184 -13.66 -9.70 -9.55
CA PRO A 184 -14.34 -10.70 -8.72
C PRO A 184 -15.66 -11.13 -9.37
N ALA A 185 -15.95 -12.44 -9.46
CA ALA A 185 -17.23 -12.91 -10.00
C ALA A 185 -18.39 -12.72 -9.01
N ALA A 186 -18.15 -12.92 -7.72
CA ALA A 186 -19.13 -12.70 -6.66
C ALA A 186 -19.16 -11.22 -6.26
N THR A 187 -19.67 -10.38 -7.17
CA THR A 187 -19.63 -8.92 -6.97
C THR A 187 -20.29 -8.52 -5.66
N GLU A 188 -21.42 -9.09 -5.28
CA GLU A 188 -22.20 -8.68 -4.09
C GLU A 188 -21.49 -8.90 -2.74
N ASP A 189 -20.52 -9.81 -2.69
CA ASP A 189 -19.81 -10.13 -1.45
C ASP A 189 -18.54 -9.29 -1.24
N THR A 190 -18.18 -8.43 -2.20
CA THR A 190 -16.97 -7.59 -2.14
C THR A 190 -17.25 -6.13 -2.51
N LEU A 191 -16.45 -5.22 -1.95
CA LEU A 191 -16.42 -3.80 -2.30
C LEU A 191 -15.46 -3.51 -3.46
N VAL A 192 -14.60 -4.46 -3.82
CA VAL A 192 -13.70 -4.33 -4.96
C VAL A 192 -14.47 -4.57 -6.26
N GLN A 193 -14.45 -3.61 -7.16
CA GLN A 193 -15.03 -3.76 -8.49
C GLN A 193 -14.02 -4.41 -9.44
N SER A 194 -12.78 -3.92 -9.46
CA SER A 194 -11.74 -4.46 -10.31
C SER A 194 -10.35 -4.04 -9.84
N VAL A 195 -9.35 -4.84 -10.19
CA VAL A 195 -7.93 -4.49 -10.08
C VAL A 195 -7.31 -4.52 -11.47
N THR A 196 -6.63 -3.45 -11.86
CA THR A 196 -5.92 -3.36 -13.15
C THR A 196 -4.42 -3.30 -12.92
N PHE A 197 -3.67 -4.14 -13.63
CA PHE A 197 -2.22 -4.07 -13.71
C PHE A 197 -1.80 -3.50 -15.06
N ALA A 198 -0.93 -2.50 -15.07
CA ALA A 198 -0.20 -2.09 -16.26
C ALA A 198 1.16 -2.81 -16.29
N ILE A 199 1.38 -3.68 -17.26
CA ILE A 199 2.53 -4.58 -17.36
C ILE A 199 3.44 -4.12 -18.49
N ASP A 200 4.69 -3.78 -18.21
CA ASP A 200 5.68 -3.36 -19.20
C ASP A 200 5.78 -4.37 -20.35
N ALA A 201 5.61 -3.88 -21.58
CA ALA A 201 5.52 -4.73 -22.75
C ALA A 201 6.83 -5.44 -23.13
N GLU A 202 7.97 -4.98 -22.60
CA GLU A 202 9.30 -5.53 -22.89
C GLU A 202 9.88 -6.30 -21.70
N THR A 203 9.70 -5.78 -20.48
CA THR A 203 10.35 -6.32 -19.28
C THR A 203 9.42 -7.13 -18.37
N HIS A 204 8.11 -7.09 -18.66
CA HIS A 204 7.06 -7.73 -17.88
C HIS A 204 6.93 -7.24 -16.43
N LEU A 205 7.63 -6.15 -16.07
CA LEU A 205 7.50 -5.51 -14.78
C LEU A 205 6.11 -4.87 -14.67
N VAL A 206 5.42 -5.07 -13.55
CA VAL A 206 4.21 -4.29 -13.25
C VAL A 206 4.61 -2.85 -12.96
N LEU A 207 4.09 -1.94 -13.76
CA LEU A 207 4.36 -0.50 -13.69
C LEU A 207 3.33 0.26 -12.87
N ASP A 208 2.08 -0.22 -12.85
CA ASP A 208 0.97 0.38 -12.10
C ASP A 208 -0.01 -0.71 -11.64
N VAL A 209 -0.52 -0.56 -10.43
CA VAL A 209 -1.65 -1.30 -9.89
C VAL A 209 -2.72 -0.32 -9.47
N THR A 210 -3.90 -0.46 -10.05
CA THR A 210 -5.07 0.38 -9.78
C THR A 210 -6.21 -0.48 -9.24
N VAL A 211 -6.78 -0.09 -8.09
CA VAL A 211 -7.95 -0.76 -7.48
C VAL A 211 -9.14 0.17 -7.53
N LEU A 212 -10.20 -0.27 -8.21
CA LEU A 212 -11.47 0.43 -8.32
C LEU A 212 -12.47 -0.17 -7.32
N GLY A 213 -13.07 0.69 -6.50
CA GLY A 213 -14.16 0.30 -5.61
C GLY A 213 -15.52 0.37 -6.30
N LYS A 214 -16.49 -0.36 -5.78
CA LYS A 214 -17.86 -0.29 -6.28
C LYS A 214 -18.47 1.10 -6.08
N GLY A 215 -19.15 1.60 -7.12
CA GLY A 215 -19.92 2.84 -7.05
C GLY A 215 -19.09 4.12 -7.07
N VAL A 216 -17.80 4.03 -7.40
CA VAL A 216 -16.91 5.17 -7.62
C VAL A 216 -16.27 5.09 -8.99
N ASP A 217 -16.04 6.24 -9.63
CA ASP A 217 -15.40 6.32 -10.96
C ASP A 217 -13.89 6.57 -10.87
N LYS A 218 -13.37 6.87 -9.67
CA LYS A 218 -11.95 7.11 -9.43
C LYS A 218 -11.34 5.90 -8.72
N PRO A 219 -10.06 5.56 -9.00
CA PRO A 219 -9.31 4.60 -8.21
C PRO A 219 -9.37 4.92 -6.72
N ALA A 220 -9.73 3.92 -5.93
CA ALA A 220 -9.71 4.05 -4.47
C ALA A 220 -8.31 3.78 -3.91
N LEU A 221 -7.50 3.02 -4.64
CA LEU A 221 -6.08 2.82 -4.39
C LEU A 221 -5.33 2.76 -5.72
N GLN A 222 -4.19 3.43 -5.82
CA GLN A 222 -3.28 3.31 -6.95
C GLN A 222 -1.84 3.28 -6.45
N VAL A 223 -1.02 2.41 -7.04
CA VAL A 223 0.41 2.26 -6.78
C VAL A 223 1.12 2.15 -8.11
N GLY A 224 1.81 3.20 -8.55
CA GLY A 224 2.39 3.24 -9.89
C GLY A 224 3.68 4.03 -10.01
N TYR A 225 4.53 3.65 -10.95
CA TYR A 225 5.72 4.43 -11.29
C TYR A 225 5.31 5.71 -12.02
N SER A 226 5.76 6.84 -11.49
CA SER A 226 5.74 8.13 -12.21
C SER A 226 7.01 8.33 -13.06
N LYS A 227 8.11 7.69 -12.66
CA LYS A 227 9.39 7.63 -13.38
C LYS A 227 10.04 6.28 -13.16
N ILE A 228 10.66 5.73 -14.19
CA ILE A 228 11.44 4.50 -14.12
C ILE A 228 12.64 4.56 -15.07
N ASP A 229 13.74 3.98 -14.63
CA ASP A 229 14.98 3.84 -15.38
C ASP A 229 15.58 2.46 -15.06
N TYR A 230 15.90 1.66 -16.08
CA TYR A 230 16.43 0.31 -15.93
C TYR A 230 17.97 0.24 -15.95
N THR A 231 18.65 1.39 -15.94
CA THR A 231 20.09 1.44 -15.76
C THR A 231 20.47 1.00 -14.35
N SER A 232 21.63 0.34 -14.24
CA SER A 232 22.16 -0.08 -12.94
C SER A 232 22.40 1.15 -12.06
N PRO A 233 21.77 1.24 -10.87
CA PRO A 233 22.04 2.35 -9.96
C PRO A 233 23.50 2.38 -9.51
N ASP A 234 23.97 3.57 -9.14
CA ASP A 234 25.29 3.71 -8.52
C ASP A 234 25.39 2.90 -7.22
N ALA A 235 26.46 2.13 -7.06
CA ALA A 235 26.62 1.23 -5.91
C ALA A 235 26.64 1.96 -4.56
N GLY A 236 27.06 3.23 -4.54
CA GLY A 236 27.06 4.08 -3.35
C GLY A 236 25.65 4.36 -2.80
N LEU A 237 24.60 4.24 -3.62
CA LEU A 237 23.22 4.40 -3.17
C LEU A 237 22.78 3.36 -2.14
N PHE A 238 23.41 2.17 -2.16
CA PHE A 238 23.14 1.05 -1.26
C PHE A 238 24.04 1.05 -0.03
N THR A 239 24.93 2.03 0.10
CA THR A 239 25.78 2.18 1.28
C THR A 239 25.18 3.24 2.19
N PHE A 240 24.80 2.87 3.41
CA PHE A 240 24.32 3.84 4.39
C PHE A 240 25.50 4.54 5.07
N THR A 241 25.48 5.87 5.09
CA THR A 241 26.38 6.69 5.90
C THR A 241 25.52 7.56 6.80
N ALA A 242 25.64 7.37 8.12
CA ALA A 242 24.84 8.08 9.09
C ALA A 242 25.07 9.61 8.99
N PRO A 243 24.02 10.42 8.71
CA PRO A 243 24.15 11.87 8.72
C PRO A 243 24.58 12.39 10.10
N ALA A 244 25.19 13.57 10.15
CA ALA A 244 25.64 14.18 11.40
C ALA A 244 24.49 14.28 12.43
N GLY A 245 24.76 13.86 13.67
CA GLY A 245 23.77 13.83 14.75
C GLY A 245 22.80 12.64 14.73
N THR A 246 23.03 11.65 13.87
CA THR A 246 22.21 10.42 13.83
C THR A 246 22.66 9.43 14.90
N THR A 247 21.70 8.95 15.70
CA THR A 247 21.94 7.86 16.67
C THR A 247 21.79 6.52 15.95
N VAL A 248 22.85 5.72 15.93
CA VAL A 248 22.85 4.37 15.35
C VAL A 248 22.57 3.33 16.44
N GLN A 249 21.64 2.43 16.17
CA GLN A 249 21.27 1.31 17.04
C GLN A 249 21.50 -0.01 16.30
N GLU A 250 22.30 -0.89 16.88
CA GLU A 250 22.47 -2.26 16.37
C GLU A 250 21.31 -3.14 16.87
N VAL A 251 20.67 -3.83 15.94
CA VAL A 251 19.56 -4.76 16.19
C VAL A 251 20.08 -6.17 15.94
N ALA A 252 20.02 -7.01 16.96
CA ALA A 252 20.37 -8.41 16.80
C ALA A 252 19.35 -9.13 15.89
N PRO A 253 19.78 -10.05 15.02
CA PRO A 253 18.85 -10.85 14.22
C PRO A 253 17.96 -11.69 15.14
N PRO A 254 16.67 -11.85 14.81
CA PRO A 254 15.76 -12.66 15.61
C PRO A 254 16.29 -14.10 15.66
N THR A 255 16.53 -14.60 16.86
CA THR A 255 17.02 -15.96 17.09
C THR A 255 15.85 -16.95 17.10
N GLN A 256 16.13 -18.25 16.89
CA GLN A 256 15.14 -19.31 17.08
C GLN A 256 14.56 -19.30 18.52
N ALA A 257 15.32 -18.80 19.50
CA ALA A 257 14.86 -18.59 20.87
C ALA A 257 13.88 -17.42 20.99
N ASP A 258 13.94 -16.40 20.11
CA ASP A 258 12.94 -15.32 20.07
C ASP A 258 11.60 -15.78 19.46
N LYS A 259 11.59 -16.92 18.74
CA LYS A 259 10.36 -17.61 18.32
C LYS A 259 9.75 -18.49 19.44
N GLN A 260 10.48 -18.74 20.53
CA GLN A 260 10.12 -19.70 21.60
C GLN A 260 10.35 -19.18 23.03
N ALA A 261 10.69 -17.90 23.22
CA ALA A 261 10.79 -17.30 24.53
C ALA A 261 9.38 -17.27 25.16
N PRO A 262 9.20 -17.69 26.43
CA PRO A 262 7.96 -17.43 27.14
C PRO A 262 7.86 -15.91 27.30
N THR A 263 6.86 -15.30 26.68
CA THR A 263 6.47 -13.93 26.96
C THR A 263 5.96 -13.85 28.40
N ASP A 264 6.85 -13.59 29.36
CA ASP A 264 6.52 -13.00 30.66
C ASP A 264 6.44 -11.46 30.55
N ALA A 265 5.89 -10.99 29.45
CA ALA A 265 5.13 -9.76 29.40
C ALA A 265 3.67 -10.17 29.59
N THR A 266 3.02 -9.65 30.63
CA THR A 266 1.56 -9.73 30.89
C THR A 266 0.78 -10.23 29.67
N LYS A 267 0.34 -11.50 29.72
CA LYS A 267 -0.60 -12.08 28.76
C LYS A 267 -1.88 -11.24 28.75
N THR A 268 -1.92 -10.19 27.94
CA THR A 268 -3.16 -9.84 27.26
C THR A 268 -3.37 -10.96 26.26
N ASP A 269 -4.45 -11.73 26.43
CA ASP A 269 -4.91 -12.75 25.48
C ASP A 269 -5.08 -12.11 24.08
N GLN A 270 -4.01 -12.01 23.31
CA GLN A 270 -4.09 -11.75 21.88
C GLN A 270 -4.55 -13.05 21.23
N ALA A 271 -5.87 -13.23 21.18
CA ALA A 271 -6.48 -14.34 20.49
C ALA A 271 -5.99 -14.36 19.03
N LYS A 272 -5.57 -15.54 18.56
CA LYS A 272 -5.16 -15.74 17.16
C LYS A 272 -6.24 -15.20 16.21
N PRO A 273 -5.89 -14.40 15.19
CA PRO A 273 -6.86 -13.95 14.20
C PRO A 273 -7.57 -15.14 13.56
N THR A 274 -8.89 -15.05 13.44
CA THR A 274 -9.73 -15.99 12.73
C THR A 274 -10.02 -15.41 11.35
N VAL A 275 -9.91 -16.23 10.32
CA VAL A 275 -10.21 -15.85 8.93
C VAL A 275 -11.50 -16.56 8.52
N VAL A 276 -12.46 -15.81 8.00
CA VAL A 276 -13.77 -16.30 7.54
C VAL A 276 -13.94 -15.90 6.08
N GLY A 277 -14.35 -16.84 5.22
CA GLY A 277 -14.39 -16.63 3.77
C GLY A 277 -13.05 -16.94 3.09
N ASP A 278 -13.03 -16.79 1.77
CA ASP A 278 -11.90 -17.10 0.90
C ASP A 278 -11.79 -16.05 -0.22
N GLY A 279 -10.57 -15.64 -0.58
CA GLY A 279 -10.36 -14.67 -1.66
C GLY A 279 -11.02 -13.31 -1.41
N TRP A 280 -11.86 -12.82 -2.33
CA TRP A 280 -12.42 -11.46 -2.30
C TRP A 280 -13.43 -11.19 -1.17
N ASP A 281 -14.02 -12.23 -0.58
CA ASP A 281 -15.01 -12.11 0.50
C ASP A 281 -14.43 -12.32 1.90
N THR A 282 -13.10 -12.42 1.98
CA THR A 282 -12.37 -12.71 3.21
C THR A 282 -12.59 -11.64 4.27
N VAL A 283 -12.93 -12.10 5.48
CA VAL A 283 -13.03 -11.30 6.69
C VAL A 283 -12.03 -11.80 7.72
N VAL A 284 -11.20 -10.90 8.21
CA VAL A 284 -10.30 -11.16 9.33
C VAL A 284 -10.96 -10.67 10.61
N VAL A 285 -11.14 -11.58 11.57
CA VAL A 285 -11.66 -11.30 12.90
C VAL A 285 -10.55 -11.48 13.92
N THR A 286 -10.29 -10.46 14.71
CA THR A 286 -9.33 -10.50 15.81
C THR A 286 -9.93 -9.91 17.08
N LYS A 287 -9.29 -10.11 18.23
CA LYS A 287 -9.62 -9.40 19.47
C LYS A 287 -8.57 -8.36 19.73
N THR A 288 -8.99 -7.11 19.86
CA THR A 288 -8.09 -6.05 20.32
C THR A 288 -7.82 -6.26 21.79
N GLY A 289 -6.55 -6.18 22.20
CA GLY A 289 -6.22 -6.08 23.63
C GLY A 289 -6.93 -4.88 24.26
N SER A 290 -7.18 -4.93 25.57
CA SER A 290 -8.03 -3.98 26.30
C SER A 290 -7.67 -2.50 26.14
N ALA A 291 -6.52 -2.15 25.54
CA ALA A 291 -6.05 -0.78 25.32
C ALA A 291 -6.93 0.07 24.38
N LEU A 292 -7.61 -0.55 23.39
CA LEU A 292 -8.49 0.18 22.46
C LEU A 292 -9.92 0.36 23.01
N THR A 293 -10.31 -0.46 23.99
CA THR A 293 -11.65 -0.42 24.63
C THR A 293 -11.61 0.17 26.04
N SER A 294 -10.42 0.35 26.63
CA SER A 294 -10.24 0.96 27.94
C SER A 294 -10.43 2.48 27.85
N THR A 295 -11.59 2.94 28.29
CA THR A 295 -11.92 4.35 28.54
C THR A 295 -11.26 4.91 29.81
N SER A 296 -10.37 4.14 30.44
CA SER A 296 -9.77 4.43 31.75
C SER A 296 -8.33 4.93 31.57
N GLY A 297 -8.19 6.19 31.17
CA GLY A 297 -6.90 6.88 31.01
C GLY A 297 -7.10 8.27 30.44
N THR A 298 -7.62 9.18 31.25
CA THR A 298 -8.11 10.51 30.84
C THR A 298 -7.03 11.55 30.55
N ASP A 299 -5.75 11.17 30.42
CA ASP A 299 -4.65 12.14 30.40
C ASP A 299 -3.85 12.17 29.07
N ASN A 300 -4.18 11.31 28.09
CA ASN A 300 -3.47 11.25 26.81
C ASN A 300 -4.33 11.79 25.66
N ALA A 301 -4.01 12.96 25.12
CA ALA A 301 -4.73 13.63 24.00
C ALA A 301 -5.16 12.67 22.87
N GLN A 302 -4.29 11.72 22.51
CA GLN A 302 -4.55 10.68 21.50
C GLN A 302 -5.72 9.75 21.87
N ALA A 303 -5.87 9.39 23.14
CA ALA A 303 -6.93 8.52 23.61
C ALA A 303 -8.30 9.24 23.55
N GLN A 304 -8.37 10.53 23.87
CA GLN A 304 -9.63 11.28 23.69
C GLN A 304 -9.98 11.47 22.22
N GLN A 305 -9.01 11.65 21.34
CA GLN A 305 -9.23 11.77 19.89
C GLN A 305 -9.69 10.45 19.27
N ALA A 306 -9.05 9.32 19.63
CA ALA A 306 -9.49 7.99 19.22
C ALA A 306 -10.91 7.69 19.72
N LYS A 307 -11.21 8.08 20.97
CA LYS A 307 -12.56 7.96 21.52
C LYS A 307 -13.58 8.85 20.78
N ALA A 308 -13.23 10.09 20.45
CA ALA A 308 -14.11 11.00 19.71
C ALA A 308 -14.39 10.48 18.29
N LEU A 309 -13.40 9.90 17.62
CA LEU A 309 -13.59 9.21 16.35
C LEU A 309 -14.52 7.99 16.53
N LEU A 310 -14.27 7.16 17.53
CA LEU A 310 -15.10 5.98 17.77
C LEU A 310 -16.55 6.35 18.11
N ASP A 311 -16.75 7.44 18.85
CA ASP A 311 -18.06 7.97 19.20
C ASP A 311 -18.77 8.63 18.00
N SER A 312 -18.03 9.05 16.96
CA SER A 312 -18.62 9.59 15.72
C SER A 312 -19.03 8.50 14.72
N LEU A 313 -18.49 7.29 14.84
CA LEU A 313 -18.86 6.17 13.99
C LEU A 313 -20.30 5.70 14.26
N PRO A 314 -21.05 5.30 13.22
CA PRO A 314 -22.37 4.72 13.38
C PRO A 314 -22.38 3.51 14.33
N ARG A 315 -23.34 3.50 15.26
CA ARG A 315 -23.61 2.33 16.10
C ARG A 315 -24.44 1.31 15.33
N VAL A 316 -24.00 0.06 15.35
CA VAL A 316 -24.66 -1.06 14.68
C VAL A 316 -24.85 -2.21 15.66
N SER A 317 -25.87 -3.03 15.44
CA SER A 317 -26.19 -4.17 16.31
C SER A 317 -26.92 -5.28 15.56
N GLY A 318 -26.73 -6.52 16.01
CA GLY A 318 -27.41 -7.71 15.51
C GLY A 318 -27.19 -8.91 16.44
N ASP A 319 -27.42 -10.11 15.93
CA ASP A 319 -27.28 -11.35 16.72
C ASP A 319 -25.84 -11.58 17.26
N TRP A 320 -24.85 -10.98 16.59
CA TRP A 320 -23.44 -11.02 16.98
C TRP A 320 -23.08 -10.06 18.13
N GLY A 321 -24.01 -9.18 18.54
CA GLY A 321 -23.79 -8.13 19.54
C GLY A 321 -23.98 -6.72 18.98
N SER A 322 -23.29 -5.74 19.57
CA SER A 322 -23.29 -4.34 19.13
C SER A 322 -21.88 -3.81 18.97
N GLY A 323 -21.72 -2.74 18.19
CA GLY A 323 -20.41 -2.15 17.92
C GLY A 323 -20.47 -0.83 17.16
N ARG A 324 -19.34 -0.44 16.60
CA ARG A 324 -19.16 0.72 15.72
C ARG A 324 -18.70 0.27 14.36
N LEU A 325 -19.34 0.79 13.32
CA LEU A 325 -19.02 0.50 11.92
C LEU A 325 -18.18 1.64 11.34
N LEU A 326 -17.05 1.28 10.73
CA LEU A 326 -16.30 2.13 9.82
C LEU A 326 -16.46 1.56 8.41
N THR A 327 -16.88 2.39 7.47
CA THR A 327 -17.00 2.02 6.07
C THR A 327 -16.14 2.96 5.24
N GLY A 328 -15.38 2.38 4.32
CA GLY A 328 -14.64 3.08 3.29
C GLY A 328 -14.97 2.54 1.90
N THR A 329 -14.31 3.07 0.88
CA THR A 329 -14.56 2.72 -0.53
C THR A 329 -14.20 1.27 -0.86
N LEU A 330 -13.14 0.73 -0.26
CA LEU A 330 -12.66 -0.64 -0.52
C LEU A 330 -12.82 -1.59 0.66
N PHE A 331 -13.28 -1.11 1.82
CA PHE A 331 -13.32 -1.93 3.01
C PHE A 331 -14.45 -1.54 3.96
N SER A 332 -14.81 -2.48 4.81
CA SER A 332 -15.58 -2.22 6.02
C SER A 332 -14.80 -2.73 7.23
N ALA A 333 -15.01 -2.13 8.39
CA ALA A 333 -14.51 -2.62 9.66
C ALA A 333 -15.56 -2.42 10.77
N VAL A 334 -15.68 -3.40 11.66
CA VAL A 334 -16.55 -3.33 12.84
C VAL A 334 -15.71 -3.55 14.08
N LEU A 335 -15.74 -2.58 15.01
CA LEU A 335 -15.26 -2.77 16.38
C LEU A 335 -16.48 -3.06 17.27
N THR A 336 -16.56 -4.27 17.80
CA THR A 336 -17.65 -4.69 18.69
C THR A 336 -17.43 -4.15 20.11
N ASP A 337 -18.53 -3.99 20.87
CA ASP A 337 -18.51 -3.54 22.26
C ASP A 337 -17.79 -4.57 23.18
N ASP A 338 -17.64 -5.83 22.74
CA ASP A 338 -16.88 -6.90 23.42
C ASP A 338 -15.40 -7.00 23.01
N GLY A 339 -14.90 -6.05 22.19
CA GLY A 339 -13.48 -5.91 21.84
C GLY A 339 -13.00 -6.77 20.66
N ARG A 340 -13.91 -7.36 19.88
CA ARG A 340 -13.59 -7.97 18.58
C ARG A 340 -13.51 -6.89 17.50
N VAL A 341 -12.59 -7.09 16.56
CA VAL A 341 -12.50 -6.31 15.33
C VAL A 341 -12.66 -7.25 14.16
N ALA A 342 -13.62 -6.97 13.28
CA ALA A 342 -13.75 -7.61 11.98
C ALA A 342 -13.42 -6.61 10.89
N VAL A 343 -12.59 -7.00 9.92
CA VAL A 343 -12.22 -6.15 8.77
C VAL A 343 -12.16 -7.00 7.51
N GLY A 344 -12.59 -6.43 6.39
CA GLY A 344 -12.52 -7.08 5.09
C GLY A 344 -12.86 -6.11 3.96
N ALA A 345 -12.51 -6.50 2.74
CA ALA A 345 -12.86 -5.77 1.52
C ALA A 345 -14.31 -6.03 1.08
N VAL A 346 -15.23 -6.04 2.05
CA VAL A 346 -16.58 -6.56 1.92
C VAL A 346 -17.63 -5.59 2.47
N PRO A 347 -18.88 -5.67 2.02
CA PRO A 347 -19.98 -4.92 2.62
C PRO A 347 -20.17 -5.29 4.10
N ALA A 348 -20.73 -4.37 4.89
CA ALA A 348 -20.89 -4.53 6.34
C ALA A 348 -21.66 -5.82 6.73
N ASP A 349 -22.64 -6.24 5.92
CA ASP A 349 -23.42 -7.46 6.18
C ASP A 349 -22.56 -8.73 6.23
N ARG A 350 -21.47 -8.79 5.45
CA ARG A 350 -20.52 -9.90 5.49
C ARG A 350 -19.71 -9.92 6.78
N LEU A 351 -19.34 -8.75 7.30
CA LEU A 351 -18.69 -8.65 8.61
C LEU A 351 -19.62 -9.13 9.73
N TYR A 352 -20.91 -8.77 9.67
CA TYR A 352 -21.90 -9.21 10.64
C TYR A 352 -22.07 -10.73 10.62
N ALA A 353 -22.06 -11.34 9.43
CA ALA A 353 -22.11 -12.80 9.30
C ALA A 353 -20.86 -13.47 9.89
N ALA A 354 -19.67 -12.91 9.66
CA ALA A 354 -18.41 -13.43 10.19
C ALA A 354 -18.24 -13.27 11.71
N LEU A 355 -18.97 -12.33 12.33
CA LEU A 355 -18.96 -12.08 13.78
C LEU A 355 -19.96 -12.95 14.57
N ARG A 356 -20.79 -13.75 13.91
CA ARG A 356 -21.72 -14.68 14.58
C ARG A 356 -21.01 -15.88 15.21
#